data_AF-A0AAJ6Z5Y7-F1
#
_entry.id   AF-A0AAJ6Z5Y7-F1
#
_cell.length_a   1.000
_cell.length_b   1.000
_cell.length_c   1.000
_cell.angle_alpha   90.00
_cell.angle_beta   90.00
_cell.angle_gamma   90.00
#
_symmetry.space_group_name_H-M   'P 1'
#
loop_
_entity.id
_entity.type
_entity.pdbx_description
1 polymer ?
#
loop_
_entity_poly.entity_id
_entity_poly.type
_entity_poly.pdbx_seq_one_letter_code
_entity_poly.pdbx_strand_id
1 'polypeptide(L)'
;MSKWQSERSIHEMLKDTPPLRESSDSITSGTEAKFPTSRSMPFPPAYAPPDVSQNGGAGNSTLLRAGSTKLESLKNWGVSTYKCTRQLLYEKLGKTSRTVDTDLEAKIESLRETQRKYNGVLRLSSALAAQLGAAQHTQRALGDAFADLAQKSPELQNQFLYNADTQRSLTRNGEVLLAALHFFNNSLNTLTNKTIEDTLLTIRQYEAARFLHCRTKCIDR
;
A
#
# COMPACT_ATOMS: atom_id res chain seq x y z
N MET A 1 16.38 28.89 33.85
CA MET A 1 17.20 27.78 34.38
C MET A 1 16.35 26.52 34.52
N SER A 2 16.74 25.50 33.74
CA SER A 2 16.64 24.04 33.89
C SER A 2 15.53 23.37 34.71
N LYS A 3 14.76 22.51 34.04
CA LYS A 3 14.35 21.21 34.58
C LYS A 3 14.51 20.14 33.50
N TRP A 4 15.62 19.41 33.57
CA TRP A 4 15.83 18.16 32.86
C TRP A 4 14.84 17.12 33.38
N GLN A 5 14.02 16.55 32.50
CA GLN A 5 13.28 15.31 32.78
C GLN A 5 14.05 14.16 32.15
N SER A 6 14.30 13.16 32.98
CA SER A 6 15.03 11.92 32.73
C SER A 6 14.57 11.21 31.45
N GLU A 7 15.50 11.00 30.52
CA GLU A 7 15.33 10.05 29.42
C GLU A 7 15.27 8.63 30.00
N ARG A 8 14.25 7.85 29.64
CA ARG A 8 14.25 6.40 29.90
C ARG A 8 15.22 5.75 28.93
N SER A 9 16.00 4.80 29.41
CA SER A 9 16.94 4.04 28.59
C SER A 9 16.19 3.27 27.51
N ILE A 10 16.66 3.42 26.27
CA ILE A 10 16.21 2.72 25.05
C ILE A 10 16.09 1.20 25.25
N HIS A 11 16.84 0.65 26.21
CA HIS A 11 16.83 -0.76 26.57
C HIS A 11 15.53 -1.22 27.26
N GLU A 12 14.83 -0.33 28.00
CA GLU A 12 13.55 -0.67 28.61
C GLU A 12 12.41 -0.74 27.58
N MET A 13 12.46 0.07 26.53
CA MET A 13 11.41 0.13 25.52
C MET A 13 11.34 -1.12 24.63
N LEU A 14 12.40 -1.93 24.59
CA LEU A 14 12.47 -3.12 23.73
C LEU A 14 11.83 -4.38 24.35
N LYS A 15 11.48 -4.37 25.65
CA LYS A 15 10.94 -5.53 26.35
C LYS A 15 9.48 -5.85 26.02
N ASP A 16 8.73 -4.91 25.46
CA ASP A 16 7.28 -5.04 25.25
C ASP A 16 6.89 -5.46 23.81
N THR A 17 7.82 -6.04 23.05
CA THR A 17 7.54 -6.48 21.67
C THR A 17 7.04 -7.93 21.64
N PRO A 18 5.78 -8.22 21.27
CA PRO A 18 5.32 -9.60 21.14
C PRO A 18 5.98 -10.31 19.94
N PRO A 19 6.22 -11.64 20.00
CA PRO A 19 6.95 -12.35 18.96
C PRO A 19 6.12 -12.56 17.69
N LEU A 20 6.79 -12.44 16.54
CA LEU A 20 6.24 -12.68 15.21
C LEU A 20 5.91 -14.17 15.01
N ARG A 21 4.66 -14.44 14.64
CA ARG A 21 4.20 -15.77 14.24
C ARG A 21 4.58 -16.01 12.78
N GLU A 22 5.49 -16.93 12.54
CA GLU A 22 5.77 -17.45 11.21
C GLU A 22 4.56 -18.28 10.72
N SER A 23 4.10 -18.02 9.50
CA SER A 23 3.29 -18.96 8.75
C SER A 23 3.73 -18.91 7.30
N SER A 24 4.56 -19.90 6.99
CA SER A 24 4.83 -20.43 5.67
C SER A 24 3.54 -20.94 5.06
N ASP A 25 3.21 -20.52 3.85
CA ASP A 25 2.58 -21.40 2.86
C ASP A 25 2.84 -20.88 1.46
N SER A 26 3.48 -21.73 0.68
CA SER A 26 3.90 -21.56 -0.70
C SER A 26 2.98 -22.39 -1.57
N ILE A 27 2.30 -21.83 -2.58
CA ILE A 27 1.94 -22.58 -3.80
C ILE A 27 2.00 -21.67 -5.04
N THR A 28 2.54 -22.27 -6.09
CA THR A 28 3.03 -21.81 -7.38
C THR A 28 1.97 -21.64 -8.49
N SER A 29 2.24 -20.66 -9.36
CA SER A 29 2.24 -20.69 -10.84
C SER A 29 0.99 -21.07 -11.69
N GLY A 30 0.75 -20.21 -12.69
CA GLY A 30 -0.03 -20.44 -13.93
C GLY A 30 -1.37 -19.69 -13.97
N THR A 31 -1.80 -18.95 -14.98
CA THR A 31 -1.36 -18.68 -16.35
C THR A 31 -2.20 -17.50 -16.88
N GLU A 32 -1.57 -16.61 -17.66
CA GLU A 32 -2.08 -15.67 -18.67
C GLU A 32 -3.14 -14.58 -18.36
N ALA A 33 -2.77 -13.36 -18.76
CA ALA A 33 -3.64 -12.20 -18.92
C ALA A 33 -4.42 -12.25 -20.24
N LYS A 34 -5.74 -12.03 -20.18
CA LYS A 34 -6.54 -11.54 -21.32
C LYS A 34 -7.53 -10.48 -20.81
N PHE A 35 -7.28 -9.23 -21.17
CA PHE A 35 -8.31 -8.18 -21.18
C PHE A 35 -9.27 -8.42 -22.36
N PRO A 36 -10.57 -8.11 -22.17
CA PRO A 36 -11.26 -7.38 -23.22
C PRO A 36 -11.92 -6.11 -22.69
N THR A 37 -11.72 -5.06 -23.48
CA THR A 37 -12.36 -3.76 -23.46
C THR A 37 -13.82 -3.85 -23.91
N SER A 38 -14.70 -3.12 -23.20
CA SER A 38 -15.98 -2.54 -23.64
C SER A 38 -17.09 -3.43 -24.21
N ARG A 39 -18.20 -3.53 -23.47
CA ARG A 39 -19.51 -2.87 -23.75
C ARG A 39 -20.64 -3.55 -22.96
N SER A 40 -21.56 -2.71 -22.48
CA SER A 40 -22.92 -3.03 -22.03
C SER A 40 -23.06 -4.15 -20.99
N MET A 41 -23.32 -3.73 -19.74
CA MET A 41 -23.86 -4.57 -18.67
C MET A 41 -25.10 -5.35 -19.17
N PRO A 42 -25.03 -6.68 -19.30
CA PRO A 42 -26.24 -7.49 -19.38
C PRO A 42 -26.84 -7.51 -17.97
N PHE A 43 -28.13 -7.20 -17.86
CA PHE A 43 -28.91 -7.59 -16.69
C PHE A 43 -28.80 -9.11 -16.51
N PRO A 44 -28.36 -9.64 -15.36
CA PRO A 44 -28.42 -11.08 -15.15
C PRO A 44 -29.84 -11.52 -14.81
N PRO A 45 -30.20 -12.77 -15.13
CA PRO A 45 -31.58 -13.25 -15.15
C PRO A 45 -32.16 -13.33 -13.74
N ALA A 46 -33.47 -13.09 -13.63
CA ALA A 46 -34.25 -13.44 -12.45
C ALA A 46 -33.99 -14.91 -12.10
N TYR A 47 -33.41 -15.15 -10.93
CA TYR A 47 -33.03 -16.49 -10.48
C TYR A 47 -34.29 -17.32 -10.24
N ALA A 48 -34.30 -18.52 -10.80
CA ALA A 48 -35.37 -19.51 -10.65
C ALA A 48 -35.50 -19.99 -9.19
N PRO A 49 -36.71 -20.41 -8.74
CA PRO A 49 -36.90 -20.96 -7.40
C PRO A 49 -36.16 -22.30 -7.22
N PRO A 50 -35.79 -22.69 -5.98
CA PRO A 50 -35.02 -23.90 -5.73
C PRO A 50 -35.85 -25.17 -5.95
N ASP A 51 -35.28 -26.12 -6.70
CA ASP A 51 -35.73 -27.51 -6.81
C ASP A 51 -35.43 -28.25 -5.49
N VAL A 52 -36.41 -28.99 -4.95
CA VAL A 52 -36.25 -29.83 -3.76
C VAL A 52 -36.59 -31.27 -4.14
N SER A 53 -35.53 -32.07 -4.28
CA SER A 53 -35.56 -33.52 -4.38
C SER A 53 -36.37 -34.12 -3.22
N GLN A 54 -37.40 -34.90 -3.57
CA GLN A 54 -38.32 -35.57 -2.67
C GLN A 54 -37.71 -36.90 -2.21
N ASN A 55 -37.57 -37.11 -0.90
CA ASN A 55 -37.59 -38.46 -0.35
C ASN A 55 -38.15 -38.53 1.09
N GLY A 56 -39.32 -39.18 1.19
CA GLY A 56 -39.79 -40.05 2.28
C GLY A 56 -39.90 -39.56 3.72
N GLY A 57 -41.13 -39.54 4.26
CA GLY A 57 -41.37 -39.83 5.70
C GLY A 57 -42.49 -39.04 6.40
N ALA A 58 -43.68 -39.64 6.45
CA ALA A 58 -44.82 -39.46 7.38
C ALA A 58 -44.85 -38.30 8.40
N GLY A 59 -45.95 -37.52 8.37
CA GLY A 59 -46.40 -36.69 9.51
C GLY A 59 -47.16 -35.42 9.11
N ASN A 60 -48.50 -35.49 9.03
CA ASN A 60 -49.39 -34.44 8.52
C ASN A 60 -49.53 -33.16 9.38
N SER A 61 -48.65 -32.94 10.36
CA SER A 61 -48.68 -31.76 11.25
C SER A 61 -47.47 -30.82 11.07
N THR A 62 -46.48 -31.20 10.25
CA THR A 62 -45.23 -30.44 10.07
C THR A 62 -45.29 -29.49 8.86
N LEU A 63 -46.18 -29.74 7.90
CA LEU A 63 -46.26 -29.04 6.61
C LEU A 63 -46.83 -27.61 6.73
N LEU A 64 -47.82 -27.40 7.60
CA LEU A 64 -48.39 -26.07 7.87
C LEU A 64 -47.43 -25.17 8.67
N ARG A 65 -46.57 -25.77 9.51
CA ARG A 65 -45.49 -25.09 10.25
C ARG A 65 -44.32 -24.75 9.32
N ALA A 66 -44.02 -25.59 8.34
CA ALA A 66 -42.98 -25.34 7.33
C ALA A 66 -43.39 -24.25 6.31
N GLY A 67 -44.68 -24.18 5.95
CA GLY A 67 -45.21 -23.12 5.08
C GLY A 67 -45.26 -21.75 5.75
N SER A 68 -45.65 -21.69 7.02
CA SER A 68 -45.66 -20.44 7.79
C SER A 68 -44.26 -19.90 8.06
N THR A 69 -43.29 -20.76 8.35
CA THR A 69 -41.88 -20.38 8.53
C THR A 69 -41.24 -19.87 7.24
N LYS A 70 -41.51 -20.51 6.08
CA LYS A 70 -41.04 -20.03 4.77
C LYS A 70 -41.63 -18.67 4.39
N LEU A 71 -42.90 -18.43 4.68
CA LEU A 71 -43.59 -17.16 4.38
C LEU A 71 -43.10 -16.03 5.30
N GLU A 72 -42.86 -16.34 6.57
CA GLU A 72 -42.20 -15.44 7.52
C GLU A 72 -40.77 -15.09 7.08
N SER A 73 -39.99 -16.06 6.58
CA SER A 73 -38.66 -15.82 6.01
C SER A 73 -38.71 -14.87 4.81
N LEU A 74 -39.67 -15.06 3.89
CA LEU A 74 -39.84 -14.19 2.71
C LEU A 74 -40.26 -12.77 3.09
N LYS A 75 -41.11 -12.64 4.12
CA LYS A 75 -41.52 -11.34 4.67
C LYS A 75 -40.36 -10.61 5.32
N ASN A 76 -39.54 -11.31 6.11
CA ASN A 76 -38.35 -10.73 6.73
C ASN A 76 -37.33 -10.28 5.68
N TRP A 77 -37.09 -11.14 4.68
CA TRP A 77 -36.32 -10.85 3.45
C TRP A 77 -36.78 -9.54 2.78
N GLY A 78 -38.08 -9.42 2.50
CA GLY A 78 -38.63 -8.22 1.87
C GLY A 78 -38.46 -6.96 2.72
N VAL A 79 -38.58 -7.07 4.04
CA VAL A 79 -38.43 -5.94 4.98
C VAL A 79 -36.97 -5.50 5.08
N SER A 80 -35.99 -6.40 5.17
CA SER A 80 -34.58 -5.96 5.21
C SER A 80 -34.10 -5.46 3.86
N THR A 81 -34.61 -6.05 2.76
CA THR A 81 -34.31 -5.59 1.39
C THR A 81 -34.74 -4.14 1.23
N TYR A 82 -35.97 -3.85 1.65
CA TYR A 82 -36.48 -2.50 1.67
C TYR A 82 -35.67 -1.59 2.60
N LYS A 83 -35.35 -2.03 3.82
CA LYS A 83 -34.59 -1.20 4.79
C LYS A 83 -33.22 -0.78 4.27
N CYS A 84 -32.51 -1.63 3.55
CA CYS A 84 -31.20 -1.23 3.03
C CYS A 84 -31.23 -0.59 1.67
N THR A 85 -32.19 -0.93 0.80
CA THR A 85 -32.44 -0.13 -0.40
C THR A 85 -32.77 1.30 0.01
N ARG A 86 -33.56 1.44 1.08
CA ARG A 86 -33.84 2.72 1.73
C ARG A 86 -32.57 3.33 2.31
N GLN A 87 -31.78 2.63 3.13
CA GLN A 87 -30.52 3.18 3.66
C GLN A 87 -29.58 3.65 2.54
N LEU A 88 -29.38 2.85 1.49
CA LEU A 88 -28.55 3.19 0.33
C LEU A 88 -29.07 4.43 -0.43
N LEU A 89 -30.38 4.50 -0.67
CA LEU A 89 -30.99 5.65 -1.32
C LEU A 89 -30.89 6.91 -0.45
N TYR A 90 -31.06 6.78 0.85
CA TYR A 90 -30.92 7.89 1.79
C TYR A 90 -29.46 8.35 1.88
N GLU A 91 -28.49 7.43 1.82
CA GLU A 91 -27.06 7.78 1.78
C GLU A 91 -26.71 8.49 0.47
N LYS A 92 -27.25 8.03 -0.68
CA LYS A 92 -27.08 8.68 -1.98
C LYS A 92 -27.76 10.05 -2.09
N LEU A 93 -28.89 10.24 -1.39
CA LEU A 93 -29.65 11.49 -1.36
C LEU A 93 -29.25 12.41 -0.18
N GLY A 94 -28.24 12.03 0.62
CA GLY A 94 -27.76 12.80 1.78
C GLY A 94 -28.74 12.88 2.96
N LYS A 95 -29.78 12.04 2.98
CA LYS A 95 -30.85 12.00 4.00
C LYS A 95 -30.52 11.13 5.21
N THR A 96 -29.44 10.34 5.16
CA THR A 96 -28.92 9.56 6.29
C THR A 96 -27.38 9.56 6.23
N SER A 97 -26.71 9.40 7.37
CA SER A 97 -25.25 9.36 7.42
C SER A 97 -24.73 8.10 6.72
N ARG A 98 -23.74 8.26 5.82
CA ARG A 98 -23.03 7.15 5.18
C ARG A 98 -22.45 6.29 6.29
N THR A 99 -22.57 4.96 6.19
CA THR A 99 -21.83 4.05 7.06
C THR A 99 -20.34 4.21 6.77
N VAL A 100 -19.68 5.21 7.36
CA VAL A 100 -18.26 5.52 7.18
C VAL A 100 -17.54 5.10 8.44
N ASP A 101 -16.50 4.30 8.27
CA ASP A 101 -15.56 4.03 9.35
C ASP A 101 -14.57 5.21 9.37
N THR A 102 -14.86 6.19 10.24
CA THR A 102 -14.06 7.41 10.35
C THR A 102 -12.62 7.14 10.78
N ASP A 103 -12.41 6.07 11.57
CA ASP A 103 -11.08 5.69 12.04
C ASP A 103 -10.27 5.07 10.91
N LEU A 104 -10.91 4.26 10.05
CA LEU A 104 -10.28 3.73 8.84
C LEU A 104 -9.92 4.85 7.85
N GLU A 105 -10.82 5.80 7.60
CA GLU A 105 -10.56 6.96 6.73
C GLU A 105 -9.38 7.79 7.25
N ALA A 106 -9.31 8.03 8.57
CA ALA A 106 -8.19 8.73 9.19
C ALA A 106 -6.85 7.99 8.99
N LYS A 107 -6.85 6.64 9.11
CA LYS A 107 -5.67 5.81 8.84
C LYS A 107 -5.25 5.84 7.37
N ILE A 108 -6.22 5.81 6.44
CA ILE A 108 -5.95 5.92 5.00
C ILE A 108 -5.32 7.27 4.68
N GLU A 109 -5.82 8.36 5.25
CA GLU A 109 -5.24 9.69 5.02
C GLU A 109 -3.85 9.81 5.63
N SER A 110 -3.63 9.25 6.81
CA SER A 110 -2.28 9.16 7.41
C SER A 110 -1.30 8.36 6.54
N LEU A 111 -1.76 7.29 5.89
CA LEU A 111 -0.95 6.52 4.93
C LEU A 111 -0.60 7.35 3.70
N ARG A 112 -1.56 8.09 3.13
CA ARG A 112 -1.31 9.01 1.99
C ARG A 112 -0.34 10.13 2.36
N GLU A 113 -0.48 10.69 3.54
CA GLU A 113 0.46 11.67 4.11
C GLU A 113 1.88 11.10 4.19
N THR A 114 2.01 9.88 4.70
CA THR A 114 3.30 9.19 4.81
C THR A 114 3.90 8.93 3.42
N GLN A 115 3.09 8.48 2.45
CA GLN A 115 3.50 8.30 1.06
C GLN A 115 4.02 9.62 0.45
N ARG A 116 3.31 10.74 0.66
CA ARG A 116 3.73 12.08 0.22
C ARG A 116 5.08 12.48 0.82
N LYS A 117 5.29 12.23 2.12
CA LYS A 117 6.55 12.51 2.82
C LYS A 117 7.71 11.69 2.25
N TYR A 118 7.52 10.38 2.07
CA TYR A 118 8.53 9.50 1.49
C TYR A 118 8.87 9.86 0.04
N ASN A 119 7.88 10.24 -0.78
CA ASN A 119 8.14 10.75 -2.12
C ASN A 119 8.95 12.07 -2.09
N GLY A 120 8.71 12.93 -1.10
CA GLY A 120 9.53 14.12 -0.85
C GLY A 120 11.00 13.77 -0.57
N VAL A 121 11.25 12.78 0.29
CA VAL A 121 12.60 12.27 0.60
C VAL A 121 13.25 11.64 -0.64
N LEU A 122 12.52 10.80 -1.37
CA LEU A 122 12.99 10.15 -2.60
C LEU A 122 13.46 11.20 -3.63
N ARG A 123 12.70 12.28 -3.80
CA ARG A 123 13.04 13.38 -4.71
C ARG A 123 14.36 14.06 -4.29
N LEU A 124 14.50 14.39 -3.01
CA LEU A 124 15.71 15.05 -2.49
C LEU A 124 16.94 14.13 -2.60
N SER A 125 16.81 12.86 -2.24
CA SER A 125 17.88 11.87 -2.33
C SER A 125 18.31 11.60 -3.78
N SER A 126 17.35 11.58 -4.72
CA SER A 126 17.65 11.46 -6.15
C SER A 126 18.40 12.69 -6.68
N ALA A 127 18.02 13.90 -6.24
CA ALA A 127 18.73 15.12 -6.58
C ALA A 127 20.16 15.12 -6.01
N LEU A 128 20.33 14.67 -4.76
CA LEU A 128 21.65 14.52 -4.14
C LEU A 128 22.54 13.53 -4.90
N ALA A 129 22.00 12.38 -5.31
CA ALA A 129 22.74 11.40 -6.11
C ALA A 129 23.21 12.00 -7.45
N ALA A 130 22.35 12.77 -8.13
CA ALA A 130 22.73 13.46 -9.36
C ALA A 130 23.84 14.51 -9.14
N GLN A 131 23.74 15.30 -8.07
CA GLN A 131 24.75 16.30 -7.71
C GLN A 131 26.10 15.65 -7.35
N LEU A 132 26.08 14.54 -6.61
CA LEU A 132 27.29 13.78 -6.29
C LEU A 132 27.93 13.21 -7.57
N GLY A 133 27.14 12.63 -8.48
CA GLY A 133 27.65 12.14 -9.76
C GLY A 133 28.35 13.24 -10.58
N ALA A 134 27.75 14.44 -10.65
CA ALA A 134 28.35 15.59 -11.32
C ALA A 134 29.63 16.06 -10.61
N ALA A 135 29.61 16.14 -9.27
CA ALA A 135 30.79 16.51 -8.48
C ALA A 135 31.95 15.52 -8.68
N GLN A 136 31.67 14.21 -8.73
CA GLN A 136 32.69 13.18 -9.00
C GLN A 136 33.33 13.32 -10.38
N HIS A 137 32.54 13.68 -11.40
CA HIS A 137 33.09 13.94 -12.73
C HIS A 137 34.09 15.10 -12.68
N THR A 138 33.74 16.20 -12.02
CA THR A 138 34.63 17.34 -11.82
C THR A 138 35.86 16.98 -10.97
N GLN A 139 35.70 16.18 -9.93
CA GLN A 139 36.82 15.71 -9.09
C GLN A 139 37.85 14.92 -9.89
N ARG A 140 37.42 14.02 -10.79
CA ARG A 140 38.34 13.30 -11.69
C ARG A 140 39.11 14.26 -12.59
N ALA A 141 38.40 15.14 -13.29
CA ALA A 141 39.03 16.12 -14.19
C ALA A 141 40.02 17.05 -13.45
N LEU A 142 39.67 17.46 -12.23
CA LEU A 142 40.54 18.27 -11.38
C LEU A 142 41.78 17.49 -10.92
N GLY A 143 41.62 16.21 -10.58
CA GLY A 143 42.73 15.32 -10.24
C GLY A 143 43.71 15.13 -11.40
N ASP A 144 43.20 14.97 -12.62
CA ASP A 144 44.02 14.85 -13.84
C ASP A 144 44.76 16.16 -14.13
N ALA A 145 44.08 17.31 -14.01
CA ALA A 145 44.72 18.62 -14.18
C ALA A 145 45.84 18.87 -13.17
N PHE A 146 45.68 18.44 -11.91
CA PHE A 146 46.76 18.51 -10.92
C PHE A 146 47.93 17.59 -11.26
N ALA A 147 47.67 16.37 -11.74
CA ALA A 147 48.73 15.46 -12.16
C ALA A 147 49.54 16.03 -13.35
N ASP A 148 48.87 16.66 -14.31
CA ASP A 148 49.51 17.34 -15.44
C ASP A 148 50.36 18.53 -15.01
N LEU A 149 49.86 19.35 -14.07
CA LEU A 149 50.61 20.48 -13.52
C LEU A 149 51.86 20.02 -12.75
N ALA A 150 51.78 18.90 -12.04
CA ALA A 150 52.92 18.33 -11.33
C ALA A 150 54.09 18.01 -12.27
N GLN A 151 53.82 17.58 -13.51
CA GLN A 151 54.85 17.29 -14.50
C GLN A 151 55.47 18.57 -15.09
N LYS A 152 54.69 19.65 -15.19
CA LYS A 152 55.10 20.92 -15.80
C LYS A 152 55.81 21.86 -14.81
N SER A 153 55.61 21.65 -13.51
CA SER A 153 56.13 22.52 -12.46
C SER A 153 56.87 21.71 -11.37
N PRO A 154 58.15 21.33 -11.61
CA PRO A 154 58.93 20.50 -10.69
C PRO A 154 59.04 21.08 -9.27
N GLU A 155 59.09 22.41 -9.16
CA GLU A 155 59.17 23.12 -7.87
C GLU A 155 57.91 22.93 -6.99
N LEU A 156 56.77 22.65 -7.62
CA LEU A 156 55.48 22.45 -6.95
C LEU A 156 54.93 21.03 -7.10
N GLN A 157 55.76 20.10 -7.59
CA GLN A 157 55.34 18.76 -7.98
C GLN A 157 54.66 18.02 -6.81
N ASN A 158 55.25 18.06 -5.61
CA ASN A 158 54.72 17.35 -4.46
C ASN A 158 53.34 17.87 -4.02
N GLN A 159 53.13 19.19 -4.05
CA GLN A 159 51.85 19.81 -3.70
C GLN A 159 50.77 19.45 -4.71
N PHE A 160 51.10 19.47 -6.00
CA PHE A 160 50.16 19.08 -7.05
C PHE A 160 49.81 17.60 -7.00
N LEU A 161 50.78 16.70 -6.81
CA LEU A 161 50.51 15.27 -6.67
C LEU A 161 49.66 14.96 -5.44
N TYR A 162 49.94 15.61 -4.30
CA TYR A 162 49.12 15.47 -3.09
C TYR A 162 47.65 15.86 -3.33
N ASN A 163 47.43 16.97 -4.03
CA ASN A 163 46.07 17.40 -4.39
C ASN A 163 45.42 16.45 -5.40
N ALA A 164 46.16 15.95 -6.40
CA ALA A 164 45.67 14.97 -7.36
C ALA A 164 45.19 13.68 -6.66
N ASP A 165 46.00 13.15 -5.74
CA ASP A 165 45.67 11.94 -4.99
C ASP A 165 44.50 12.16 -4.03
N THR A 166 44.38 13.36 -3.45
CA THR A 166 43.21 13.75 -2.66
C THR A 166 41.93 13.70 -3.50
N GLN A 167 41.95 14.23 -4.72
CA GLN A 167 40.79 14.20 -5.62
C GLN A 167 40.43 12.77 -6.08
N ARG A 168 41.43 11.92 -6.35
CA ARG A 168 41.20 10.50 -6.65
C ARG A 168 40.56 9.76 -5.47
N SER A 169 41.04 10.03 -4.24
CA SER A 169 40.50 9.44 -3.01
C SER A 169 39.04 9.86 -2.79
N LEU A 170 38.74 11.15 -2.95
CA LEU A 170 37.36 11.67 -2.86
C LEU A 170 36.44 11.03 -3.90
N THR A 171 36.90 10.88 -5.14
CA THR A 171 36.13 10.23 -6.22
C THR A 171 35.78 8.80 -5.84
N ARG A 172 36.76 8.00 -5.40
CA ARG A 172 36.57 6.60 -5.01
C ARG A 172 35.59 6.45 -3.84
N ASN A 173 35.72 7.29 -2.82
CA ASN A 173 34.80 7.29 -1.68
C ASN A 173 33.38 7.71 -2.10
N GLY A 174 33.28 8.65 -3.03
CA GLY A 174 32.02 9.08 -3.63
C GLY A 174 31.28 7.95 -4.36
N GLU A 175 31.99 6.99 -4.98
CA GLU A 175 31.35 5.91 -5.74
C GLU A 175 30.59 4.96 -4.82
N VAL A 176 31.16 4.67 -3.64
CA VAL A 176 30.51 3.87 -2.60
C VAL A 176 29.25 4.58 -2.07
N LEU A 177 29.35 5.88 -1.79
CA LEU A 177 28.22 6.68 -1.33
C LEU A 177 27.11 6.76 -2.39
N LEU A 178 27.48 6.98 -3.65
CA LEU A 178 26.52 7.07 -4.75
C LEU A 178 25.78 5.74 -4.94
N ALA A 179 26.49 4.61 -4.87
CA ALA A 179 25.87 3.28 -4.92
C ALA A 179 24.89 3.05 -3.76
N ALA A 180 25.25 3.46 -2.53
CA ALA A 180 24.37 3.37 -1.38
C ALA A 180 23.10 4.24 -1.54
N LEU A 181 23.23 5.46 -2.08
CA LEU A 181 22.09 6.32 -2.37
C LEU A 181 21.17 5.74 -3.45
N HIS A 182 21.73 5.13 -4.50
CA HIS A 182 20.93 4.43 -5.51
C HIS A 182 20.16 3.25 -4.92
N PHE A 183 20.81 2.44 -4.08
CA PHE A 183 20.14 1.34 -3.37
C PHE A 183 19.00 1.85 -2.48
N PHE A 184 19.26 2.91 -1.71
CA PHE A 184 18.24 3.57 -0.89
C PHE A 184 17.07 4.07 -1.74
N ASN A 185 17.33 4.78 -2.84
CA ASN A 185 16.30 5.30 -3.73
C ASN A 185 15.45 4.19 -4.34
N ASN A 186 16.06 3.09 -4.79
CA ASN A 186 15.34 1.94 -5.33
C ASN A 186 14.44 1.26 -4.30
N SER A 187 14.95 1.13 -3.07
CA SER A 187 14.20 0.55 -1.94
C SER A 187 13.02 1.44 -1.56
N LEU A 188 13.24 2.74 -1.45
CA LEU A 188 12.19 3.70 -1.10
C LEU A 188 11.14 3.85 -2.21
N ASN A 189 11.56 3.85 -3.48
CA ASN A 189 10.66 3.84 -4.63
C ASN A 189 9.76 2.59 -4.65
N THR A 190 10.31 1.43 -4.29
CA THR A 190 9.52 0.20 -4.17
C THR A 190 8.48 0.32 -3.06
N LEU A 191 8.87 0.82 -1.89
CA LEU A 191 7.95 1.05 -0.78
C LEU A 191 6.82 2.02 -1.17
N THR A 192 7.15 3.17 -1.77
CA THR A 192 6.16 4.23 -2.05
C THR A 192 5.26 3.94 -3.24
N ASN A 193 5.81 3.40 -4.32
CA ASN A 193 5.12 3.26 -5.60
C ASN A 193 4.65 1.83 -5.90
N LYS A 194 5.02 0.85 -5.07
CA LYS A 194 4.47 -0.51 -5.15
C LYS A 194 3.73 -0.85 -3.86
N THR A 195 4.44 -0.98 -2.74
CA THR A 195 3.86 -1.52 -1.50
C THR A 195 2.71 -0.66 -0.94
N ILE A 196 2.89 0.66 -0.87
CA ILE A 196 1.82 1.55 -0.41
C ILE A 196 0.66 1.59 -1.42
N GLU A 197 0.95 1.58 -2.72
CA GLU A 197 -0.10 1.60 -3.76
C GLU A 197 -0.93 0.30 -3.75
N ASP A 198 -0.31 -0.86 -3.57
CA ASP A 198 -0.99 -2.15 -3.42
C ASP A 198 -1.94 -2.15 -2.20
N THR A 199 -1.50 -1.53 -1.09
CA THR A 199 -2.32 -1.35 0.10
C THR A 199 -3.53 -0.46 -0.20
N LEU A 200 -3.31 0.69 -0.85
CA LEU A 200 -4.39 1.62 -1.24
C LEU A 200 -5.38 0.98 -2.23
N LEU A 201 -4.90 0.16 -3.15
CA LEU A 201 -5.75 -0.59 -4.08
C LEU A 201 -6.61 -1.63 -3.36
N THR A 202 -6.04 -2.36 -2.39
CA THR A 202 -6.77 -3.31 -1.55
C THR A 202 -7.88 -2.60 -0.73
N ILE A 203 -7.57 -1.42 -0.18
CA ILE A 203 -8.56 -0.59 0.53
C ILE A 203 -9.71 -0.18 -0.41
N ARG A 204 -9.41 0.27 -1.64
CA ARG A 204 -10.45 0.62 -2.63
C ARG A 204 -11.34 -0.58 -2.97
N GLN A 205 -10.77 -1.77 -3.08
CA GLN A 205 -11.53 -3.02 -3.32
C GLN A 205 -12.41 -3.39 -2.12
N TYR A 206 -11.89 -3.25 -0.89
CA TYR A 206 -12.65 -3.46 0.34
C TYR A 206 -13.86 -2.52 0.40
N GLU A 207 -13.69 -1.23 0.11
CA GLU A 207 -14.80 -0.28 0.07
C GLU A 207 -15.86 -0.67 -0.96
N ALA A 208 -15.44 -1.03 -2.18
CA ALA A 208 -16.34 -1.47 -3.24
C ALA A 208 -17.12 -2.73 -2.84
N ALA A 209 -16.45 -3.71 -2.23
CA ALA A 209 -17.06 -4.93 -1.72
C ALA A 209 -18.05 -4.64 -0.58
N ARG A 210 -17.73 -3.68 0.31
CA ARG A 210 -18.64 -3.26 1.39
C ARG A 210 -19.92 -2.65 0.83
N PHE A 211 -19.84 -1.81 -0.20
CA PHE A 211 -21.03 -1.30 -0.89
C PHE A 211 -21.85 -2.42 -1.54
N LEU A 212 -21.20 -3.39 -2.18
CA LEU A 212 -21.88 -4.54 -2.78
C LEU A 212 -22.51 -5.47 -1.74
N HIS A 213 -21.82 -5.72 -0.62
CA HIS A 213 -22.28 -6.57 0.46
C HIS A 213 -23.46 -5.98 1.23
N CYS A 214 -23.43 -4.67 1.53
CA CYS A 214 -24.59 -3.96 2.05
C CYS A 214 -25.77 -4.00 1.07
N ARG A 215 -25.52 -4.11 -0.24
CA ARG A 215 -26.58 -4.30 -1.23
C ARG A 215 -27.15 -5.73 -1.24
N THR A 216 -26.31 -6.77 -1.08
CA THR A 216 -26.73 -8.18 -1.14
C THR A 216 -27.25 -8.75 0.18
N LYS A 217 -26.64 -8.47 1.34
CA LYS A 217 -27.14 -8.99 2.63
C LYS A 217 -28.48 -8.43 3.07
N CYS A 218 -28.86 -7.33 2.48
CA CYS A 218 -30.18 -6.79 2.68
C CYS A 218 -31.21 -7.49 1.85
N ILE A 219 -30.80 -8.03 0.70
CA ILE A 219 -31.61 -8.98 -0.03
C ILE A 219 -31.81 -10.21 0.89
N ASP A 220 -30.77 -10.89 1.37
CA ASP A 220 -30.90 -12.21 2.03
C ASP A 220 -31.37 -12.28 3.52
N ARG A 221 -31.87 -11.22 4.16
CA ARG A 221 -32.32 -11.26 5.59
C ARG A 221 -33.75 -10.82 5.78
#